data_AF-A0A931QCU5-F1
#
_entry.id   AF-A0A931QCU5-F1
#
_cell.length_a   1.000
_cell.length_b   1.000
_cell.length_c   1.000
_cell.angle_alpha   90.00
_cell.angle_beta   90.00
_cell.angle_gamma   90.00
#
_symmetry.space_group_name_H-M   'P 1'
#
loop_
_entity.id
_entity.type
_entity.pdbx_description
1 polymer ?
#
loop_
_entity_poly.entity_id
_entity_poly.type
_entity_poly.pdbx_seq_one_letter_code
_entity_poly.pdbx_strand_id
1 'polypeptide(L)'
;VDRVQTAWVEAGGLPGADTAAHASEVGRRAGAEVGAELRALFEADIDEQRSNPLGVLRRAVRYPTLVLRSAGVPSVERSEFDVMHFPDDDYGLTPMTFADVDDALHEPGILWGAMKARLHLDRHRRVAGDDVGKR
;
A
#
# COMPACT_ATOMS: atom_id res chain seq x y z
N VAL A 1 -12.62 2.90 -6.60
CA VAL A 1 -12.68 3.57 -7.92
C VAL A 1 -14.09 4.09 -8.22
N ASP A 2 -15.13 3.27 -8.08
CA ASP A 2 -16.53 3.69 -8.31
C ASP A 2 -16.95 4.96 -7.57
N ARG A 3 -16.72 5.07 -6.25
CA ARG A 3 -17.14 6.27 -5.50
C ARG A 3 -16.47 7.57 -5.95
N VAL A 4 -15.20 7.52 -6.33
CA VAL A 4 -14.45 8.69 -6.83
C VAL A 4 -14.97 9.07 -8.21
N GLN A 5 -15.22 8.08 -9.08
CA GLN A 5 -15.78 8.32 -10.39
C GLN A 5 -17.20 8.90 -10.30
N THR A 6 -18.04 8.39 -9.39
CA THR A 6 -19.38 8.94 -9.10
C THR A 6 -19.29 10.38 -8.63
N ALA A 7 -18.49 10.68 -7.60
CA ALA A 7 -18.33 12.04 -7.09
C ALA A 7 -17.83 13.02 -8.17
N TRP A 8 -16.96 12.56 -9.07
CA TRP A 8 -16.40 13.39 -10.12
C TRP A 8 -17.38 13.67 -11.26
N VAL A 9 -18.20 12.67 -11.64
CA VAL A 9 -19.28 12.83 -12.62
C VAL A 9 -20.41 13.69 -12.07
N GLU A 10 -20.79 13.51 -10.81
CA GLU A 10 -21.81 14.34 -10.14
C GLU A 10 -21.39 15.82 -10.05
N ALA A 11 -20.09 16.07 -9.91
CA ALA A 11 -19.51 17.42 -9.96
C ALA A 11 -19.41 18.00 -11.39
N GLY A 12 -19.86 17.28 -12.43
CA GLY A 12 -19.81 17.71 -13.83
C GLY A 12 -18.44 17.58 -14.50
N GLY A 13 -17.51 16.82 -13.90
CA GLY A 13 -16.17 16.60 -14.43
C GLY A 13 -16.08 15.40 -15.39
N LEU A 14 -15.44 15.60 -16.54
CA LEU A 14 -14.82 14.53 -17.33
C LEU A 14 -13.30 14.72 -17.27
N PRO A 15 -12.49 13.65 -17.13
CA PRO A 15 -11.04 13.79 -17.22
C PRO A 15 -10.67 14.39 -18.58
N GLY A 16 -10.13 15.61 -18.56
CA GLY A 16 -9.44 16.14 -19.73
C GLY A 16 -8.27 15.23 -20.10
N ALA A 17 -7.89 15.20 -21.37
CA ALA A 17 -6.76 14.39 -21.84
C ALA A 17 -5.47 14.64 -21.04
N ASP A 18 -5.27 15.88 -20.59
CA ASP A 18 -4.13 16.30 -19.77
C ASP A 18 -4.13 15.62 -18.38
N THR A 19 -5.30 15.44 -17.76
CA THR A 19 -5.42 14.76 -16.46
C THR A 19 -5.07 13.27 -16.58
N ALA A 20 -5.52 12.61 -17.65
CA ALA A 20 -5.21 11.20 -17.91
C ALA A 20 -3.71 10.99 -18.21
N ALA A 21 -3.10 11.89 -18.99
CA ALA A 21 -1.68 11.87 -19.26
C ALA A 21 -0.85 12.10 -17.99
N HIS A 22 -1.25 13.08 -17.17
CA HIS A 22 -0.61 13.36 -15.88
C HIS A 22 -0.72 12.19 -14.91
N ALA A 23 -1.91 11.60 -14.77
CA ALA A 23 -2.13 10.41 -13.96
C ALA A 23 -1.24 9.24 -14.39
N SER A 24 -1.09 9.03 -15.71
CA SER A 24 -0.25 7.97 -16.25
C SER A 24 1.24 8.19 -15.95
N GLU A 25 1.72 9.43 -16.04
CA GLU A 25 3.10 9.79 -15.70
C GLU A 25 3.38 9.61 -14.20
N VAL A 26 2.50 10.14 -13.35
CA VAL A 26 2.61 9.99 -11.90
C VAL A 26 2.53 8.51 -11.50
N GLY A 27 1.66 7.72 -12.15
CA GLY A 27 1.55 6.28 -11.94
C GLY A 27 2.81 5.52 -12.30
N ARG A 28 3.47 5.84 -13.42
CA ARG A 28 4.77 5.24 -13.79
C ARG A 28 5.84 5.54 -12.74
N ARG A 29 5.92 6.80 -12.31
CA ARG A 29 6.87 7.21 -11.27
C ARG A 29 6.60 6.50 -9.94
N ALA A 30 5.34 6.45 -9.53
CA ALA A 30 4.91 5.71 -8.34
C ALA A 30 5.32 4.24 -8.43
N GLY A 31 5.06 3.58 -9.56
CA GLY A 31 5.45 2.19 -9.80
C GLY A 31 6.96 1.96 -9.71
N ALA A 32 7.77 2.88 -10.24
CA ALA A 32 9.23 2.79 -10.14
C ALA A 32 9.73 2.92 -8.68
N GLU A 33 9.22 3.92 -7.94
CA GLU A 33 9.62 4.18 -6.56
C GLU A 33 9.14 3.08 -5.61
N VAL A 34 7.85 2.70 -5.69
CA VAL A 34 7.25 1.63 -4.89
C VAL A 34 7.89 0.28 -5.22
N GLY A 35 8.15 0.01 -6.51
CA GLY A 35 8.82 -1.21 -6.93
C GLY A 35 10.25 -1.33 -6.39
N ALA A 36 10.99 -0.22 -6.33
CA ALA A 36 12.32 -0.20 -5.72
C ALA A 36 12.25 -0.44 -4.19
N GLU A 37 11.29 0.18 -3.51
CA GLU A 37 11.08 -0.01 -2.06
C GLU A 37 10.68 -1.45 -1.72
N LEU A 38 9.80 -2.06 -2.51
CA LEU A 38 9.41 -3.46 -2.36
C LEU A 38 10.58 -4.41 -2.58
N ARG A 39 11.40 -4.19 -3.61
CA ARG A 39 12.62 -5.00 -3.84
C ARG A 39 13.57 -4.91 -2.65
N ALA A 40 13.87 -3.70 -2.19
CA ALA A 40 14.72 -3.49 -1.02
C ALA A 40 14.15 -4.19 0.24
N LEU A 41 12.83 -4.13 0.44
CA LEU A 41 12.17 -4.84 1.54
C LEU A 41 12.34 -6.36 1.43
N PHE A 42 12.20 -6.93 0.23
CA PHE A 42 12.33 -8.37 0.02
C PHE A 42 13.77 -8.88 0.07
N GLU A 43 14.74 -8.03 -0.27
CA GLU A 43 16.17 -8.34 -0.20
C GLU A 43 16.73 -8.20 1.23
N ALA A 44 16.10 -7.38 2.08
CA ALA A 44 16.50 -7.21 3.47
C ALA A 44 16.31 -8.51 4.29
N ASP A 45 17.22 -8.74 5.25
CA ASP A 45 17.08 -9.83 6.21
C ASP A 45 15.75 -9.69 6.99
N ILE A 46 15.15 -10.82 7.32
CA ILE A 46 13.81 -10.88 7.93
C ILE A 46 13.71 -10.06 9.23
N ASP A 47 14.79 -9.97 10.01
CA ASP A 47 14.86 -9.23 11.27
C ASP A 47 15.05 -7.71 11.03
N GLU A 48 15.54 -7.31 9.85
CA GLU A 48 15.71 -5.92 9.44
C GLU A 48 14.46 -5.34 8.76
N GLN A 49 13.52 -6.19 8.32
CA GLN A 49 12.28 -5.78 7.68
C GLN A 49 11.27 -5.17 8.68
N ARG A 50 11.42 -3.87 8.95
CA ARG A 50 10.54 -3.08 9.85
C ARG A 50 9.14 -2.78 9.30
N SER A 51 8.89 -3.07 8.02
CA SER A 51 7.60 -2.86 7.34
C SER A 51 7.09 -4.18 6.75
N ASN A 52 5.88 -4.14 6.19
CA ASN A 52 5.34 -5.18 5.32
C ASN A 52 5.00 -4.59 3.93
N PRO A 53 4.84 -5.43 2.88
CA PRO A 53 4.57 -4.96 1.52
C PRO A 53 3.25 -4.18 1.41
N LEU A 54 2.21 -4.59 2.14
CA LEU A 54 0.94 -3.86 2.14
C LEU A 54 1.11 -2.45 2.70
N GLY A 55 1.94 -2.27 3.73
CA GLY A 55 2.29 -0.96 4.28
C GLY A 55 3.02 -0.06 3.27
N VAL A 56 3.87 -0.63 2.42
CA VAL A 56 4.50 0.10 1.30
C VAL A 56 3.44 0.55 0.30
N LEU A 57 2.53 -0.34 -0.11
CA LEU A 57 1.45 -0.04 -1.04
C LEU A 57 0.48 1.01 -0.48
N ARG A 58 0.14 0.95 0.80
CA ARG A 58 -0.70 1.96 1.47
C ARG A 58 -0.07 3.34 1.43
N ARG A 59 1.24 3.46 1.63
CA ARG A 59 1.94 4.74 1.50
C ARG A 59 1.91 5.28 0.07
N ALA A 60 1.81 4.42 -0.94
CA ALA A 60 1.79 4.83 -2.34
C ALA A 60 0.52 5.62 -2.73
N VAL A 61 -0.54 5.55 -1.93
CA VAL A 61 -1.81 6.25 -2.15
C VAL A 61 -1.64 7.77 -2.27
N ARG A 62 -0.58 8.33 -1.69
CA ARG A 62 -0.19 9.73 -1.87
C ARG A 62 -0.14 10.16 -3.36
N TYR A 63 0.29 9.29 -4.27
CA TYR A 63 0.40 9.61 -5.69
C TYR A 63 -0.96 9.86 -6.35
N PRO A 64 -1.91 8.89 -6.35
CA PRO A 64 -3.23 9.14 -6.92
C PRO A 64 -3.99 10.24 -6.16
N THR A 65 -3.83 10.37 -4.84
CA THR A 65 -4.44 11.49 -4.09
C THR A 65 -3.96 12.85 -4.59
N LEU A 66 -2.66 13.02 -4.84
CA LEU A 66 -2.12 14.27 -5.38
C LEU A 66 -2.65 14.58 -6.79
N VAL A 67 -2.78 13.56 -7.65
CA VAL A 67 -3.34 13.72 -8.99
C VAL A 67 -4.79 14.19 -8.91
N LEU A 68 -5.61 13.54 -8.08
CA LEU A 68 -7.02 13.89 -7.92
C LEU A 68 -7.20 15.28 -7.28
N ARG A 69 -6.41 15.62 -6.25
CA ARG A 69 -6.40 16.97 -5.66
C ARG A 69 -6.04 18.03 -6.69
N SER A 70 -5.00 17.79 -7.49
CA SER A 70 -4.53 18.73 -8.52
C SER A 70 -5.53 18.89 -9.66
N ALA A 71 -6.32 17.85 -9.93
CA ALA A 71 -7.43 17.88 -10.89
C ALA A 71 -8.72 18.50 -10.33
N GLY A 72 -8.72 18.94 -9.07
CA GLY A 72 -9.88 19.55 -8.41
C GLY A 72 -11.01 18.56 -8.12
N VAL A 73 -10.71 17.25 -8.05
CA VAL A 73 -11.72 16.24 -7.71
C VAL A 73 -12.15 16.44 -6.25
N PRO A 74 -13.46 16.61 -5.97
CA PRO A 74 -13.94 16.69 -4.59
C PRO A 74 -13.58 15.43 -3.79
N SER A 75 -13.19 15.60 -2.54
CA SER A 75 -12.96 14.48 -1.61
C SER A 75 -14.24 13.69 -1.37
N VAL A 76 -14.12 12.44 -0.97
CA VAL A 76 -15.27 11.59 -0.62
C VAL A 76 -15.55 11.65 0.87
N GLU A 77 -16.78 11.34 1.28
CA GLU A 77 -17.07 11.09 2.69
C GLU A 77 -16.34 9.82 3.16
N ARG A 78 -15.67 9.91 4.31
CA ARG A 78 -14.81 8.85 4.86
C ARG A 78 -15.27 8.50 6.27
N SER A 79 -15.12 7.22 6.62
CA SER A 79 -15.42 6.77 7.99
C SER A 79 -14.43 7.40 8.99
N GLU A 80 -14.83 7.52 10.25
CA GLU A 80 -13.93 7.97 11.32
C GLU A 80 -12.66 7.11 11.39
N PHE A 81 -12.80 5.79 11.17
CA PHE A 81 -11.67 4.88 11.11
C PHE A 81 -10.68 5.26 10.01
N ASP A 82 -11.17 5.52 8.79
CA ASP A 82 -10.32 5.86 7.65
C ASP A 82 -9.59 7.19 7.87
N VAL A 83 -10.30 8.21 8.37
CA VAL A 83 -9.71 9.53 8.66
C VAL A 83 -8.59 9.40 9.70
N MET A 84 -8.79 8.59 10.73
CA MET A 84 -7.80 8.37 11.79
C MET A 84 -6.56 7.59 11.32
N HIS A 85 -6.74 6.57 10.48
CA HIS A 85 -5.65 5.67 10.10
C HIS A 85 -4.94 6.07 8.80
N PHE A 86 -5.61 6.83 7.93
CA PHE A 86 -5.10 7.25 6.62
C PHE A 86 -5.41 8.74 6.38
N PRO A 87 -4.83 9.66 7.16
CA PRO A 87 -5.16 11.08 7.09
C PRO A 87 -4.83 11.73 5.73
N ASP A 88 -3.88 11.16 4.98
CA ASP A 88 -3.45 11.68 3.68
C ASP A 88 -4.24 11.11 2.47
N ASP A 89 -5.34 10.39 2.72
CA ASP A 89 -6.12 9.70 1.69
C ASP A 89 -7.56 10.25 1.56
N ASP A 90 -7.71 11.48 1.09
CA ASP A 90 -9.01 12.15 0.92
C ASP A 90 -10.05 11.38 0.09
N TYR A 91 -9.60 10.38 -0.67
CA TYR A 91 -10.41 9.66 -1.64
C TYR A 91 -10.70 8.21 -1.23
N GLY A 92 -10.20 7.76 -0.07
CA GLY A 92 -10.41 6.39 0.41
C GLY A 92 -9.84 5.33 -0.54
N LEU A 93 -8.67 5.59 -1.09
CA LEU A 93 -7.97 4.72 -2.04
C LEU A 93 -7.03 3.71 -1.36
N THR A 94 -6.85 3.82 -0.04
CA THR A 94 -5.93 2.97 0.69
C THR A 94 -6.37 1.50 0.68
N PRO A 95 -5.53 0.56 0.19
CA PRO A 95 -5.88 -0.84 0.17
C PRO A 95 -5.90 -1.40 1.60
N MET A 96 -7.01 -2.02 1.97
CA MET A 96 -7.16 -2.73 3.24
C MET A 96 -6.54 -4.13 3.17
N THR A 97 -6.54 -4.74 1.99
CA THR A 97 -5.98 -6.05 1.68
C THR A 97 -5.21 -6.03 0.37
N PHE A 98 -4.47 -7.10 0.06
CA PHE A 98 -3.81 -7.23 -1.24
C PHE A 98 -4.81 -7.41 -2.40
N ALA A 99 -5.99 -7.98 -2.14
CA ALA A 99 -7.04 -8.14 -3.15
C ALA A 99 -7.62 -6.79 -3.61
N ASP A 100 -7.54 -5.74 -2.78
CA ASP A 100 -7.94 -4.39 -3.19
C ASP A 100 -7.01 -3.80 -4.26
N VAL A 101 -5.82 -4.38 -4.43
CA VAL A 101 -4.84 -4.01 -5.46
C VAL A 101 -5.01 -4.89 -6.70
N ASP A 102 -4.97 -6.21 -6.50
CA ASP A 102 -5.20 -7.22 -7.53
C ASP A 102 -5.52 -8.57 -6.84
N ASP A 103 -6.53 -9.28 -7.32
CA ASP A 103 -6.93 -10.59 -6.78
C ASP A 103 -5.79 -11.60 -6.76
N ALA A 104 -4.89 -11.55 -7.75
CA ALA A 104 -3.72 -12.44 -7.84
C ALA A 104 -2.72 -12.22 -6.69
N LEU A 105 -2.80 -11.10 -5.97
CA LEU A 105 -1.93 -10.79 -4.83
C LEU A 105 -2.48 -11.29 -3.50
N HIS A 106 -3.72 -11.76 -3.45
CA HIS A 106 -4.34 -12.22 -2.21
C HIS A 106 -3.56 -13.37 -1.55
N GLU A 107 -3.39 -14.47 -2.29
CA GLU A 107 -2.69 -15.65 -1.80
C GLU A 107 -1.19 -15.39 -1.53
N PRO A 108 -0.42 -14.75 -2.45
CA PRO A 108 0.96 -14.36 -2.18
C PRO A 108 1.14 -13.52 -0.91
N GLY A 109 0.20 -12.61 -0.65
CA GLY A 109 0.21 -11.78 0.56
C GLY A 109 0.09 -12.59 1.86
N ILE A 110 -0.81 -13.58 1.88
CA ILE A 110 -0.98 -14.49 3.02
C ILE A 110 0.28 -15.34 3.22
N LEU A 111 0.80 -15.93 2.13
CA LEU A 111 1.99 -16.78 2.18
C LEU A 111 3.21 -16.02 2.68
N TRP A 112 3.42 -14.79 2.22
CA TRP A 112 4.51 -13.94 2.70
C TRP A 112 4.43 -13.72 4.22
N GLY A 113 3.24 -13.35 4.73
CA GLY A 113 3.04 -13.11 6.16
C GLY A 113 3.29 -14.36 7.01
N ALA A 114 2.77 -15.50 6.56
CA ALA A 114 2.98 -16.79 7.22
C ALA A 114 4.45 -17.21 7.24
N MET A 115 5.15 -17.08 6.10
CA MET A 115 6.57 -17.44 5.99
C MET A 115 7.45 -16.52 6.83
N LYS A 116 7.21 -15.21 6.82
CA LYS A 116 7.93 -14.26 7.68
C LYS A 116 7.78 -14.61 9.16
N ALA A 117 6.55 -14.83 9.61
CA ALA A 117 6.28 -15.21 11.00
C ALA A 117 6.98 -16.52 11.38
N ARG A 118 6.94 -17.52 10.48
CA ARG A 118 7.59 -18.81 10.69
C ARG A 118 9.11 -18.69 10.80
N LEU A 119 9.75 -17.99 9.87
CA LEU A 119 11.20 -17.79 9.85
C LEU A 119 11.69 -17.03 11.09
N HIS A 120 10.94 -15.99 11.49
CA HIS A 120 11.22 -15.28 12.73
C HIS A 120 11.13 -16.22 13.95
N LEU A 121 10.04 -17.00 14.09
CA LEU A 121 9.91 -17.95 15.20
C LEU A 121 11.03 -19.00 15.21
N ASP A 122 11.39 -19.55 14.06
CA ASP A 122 12.42 -20.59 13.97
C ASP A 122 13.81 -20.04 14.34
N ARG A 123 14.15 -18.81 13.92
CA ARG A 123 15.43 -18.17 14.24
C ARG A 123 15.53 -17.85 15.75
N HIS A 124 14.50 -17.25 16.31
CA HIS A 124 14.51 -16.83 17.73
C HIS A 124 14.33 -17.99 18.71
N ARG A 125 13.72 -19.11 18.29
CA ARG A 125 13.72 -20.36 19.08
C ARG A 125 15.10 -21.03 19.17
N ARG A 126 15.90 -20.98 18.10
CA ARG A 126 17.26 -21.55 18.09
C ARG A 126 18.19 -20.79 19.04
N VAL A 127 18.12 -19.45 19.01
CA VAL A 127 18.89 -18.59 19.93
C VAL A 127 18.50 -18.85 21.40
N ALA A 128 17.20 -18.99 21.70
CA ALA A 128 16.74 -19.30 23.06
C ALA A 128 17.13 -20.71 23.54
N GLY A 129 17.22 -21.69 22.64
CA GLY A 129 17.67 -23.06 22.96
C GLY A 129 19.17 -23.16 23.24
N ASP A 130 19.98 -22.42 22.49
CA ASP A 130 21.45 -22.40 22.65
C ASP A 130 21.89 -21.69 23.95
N ASP A 131 21.11 -20.73 24.45
CA ASP A 131 21.36 -20.05 25.73
C ASP A 131 20.97 -20.87 26.97
N VAL A 132 20.10 -21.88 26.82
CA VAL A 132 19.73 -22.81 27.90
C VAL A 132 20.75 -23.94 28.06
N GLY A 133 21.47 -24.32 26.99
CA GLY A 133 22.51 -25.35 27.03
C GLY A 133 23.88 -24.94 27.59
N LYS A 134 24.06 -23.65 27.91
CA LYS A 134 25.33 -23.07 28.42
C LYS A 134 25.31 -22.71 29.91
N ARG A 135 24.28 -23.10 30.67
CA ARG A 135 24.17 -22.84 32.11
C ARG A 135 24.32 -24.10 32.95
#